data_AF-A0A7S4HXS4-F1
#
_entry.id   AF-A0A7S4HXS4-F1
#
_cell.length_a   1.000
_cell.length_b   1.000
_cell.length_c   1.000
_cell.angle_alpha   90.00
_cell.angle_beta   90.00
_cell.angle_gamma   90.00
#
_symmetry.space_group_name_H-M   'P 1'
#
loop_
_entity.id
_entity.type
_entity.pdbx_description
1 polymer ?
#
loop_
_entity_poly.entity_id
_entity_poly.type
_entity_poly.pdbx_seq_one_letter_code
_entity_poly.pdbx_strand_id
1 'polypeptide(L)'
;QLEKRMGVAAEFTGLDGMMEVSDFAPSDNTVLRQSLEQEEAKRKAADIAEILHNAGDSMSARERNKLKRKAKEIAKSKEQERRLNMSSGSLTDSMNSSGQDKKEFKNVVTEQPQKNDKLVIEAVADTDAMIHNENIWPFHLICAVLLNELFDPSWEVRHGAAVGLREILKAHGTGAGRTADAEPEEQTEQNRSWLQDCCIRFLCVFALDRFGDYVSGDQVVVPVRETCAQAFGALSSMMPAEHVLLAFNVLLELQKSEKWEVRHGSLLGLKYLIAVRRDLIET
;
A
#
# COMPACT_ATOMS: atom_id res chain seq x y z
N GLN A 1 -33.50 3.85 35.34
CA GLN A 1 -34.20 5.08 34.87
C GLN A 1 -33.29 6.31 34.79
N LEU A 2 -32.11 6.36 35.44
CA LEU A 2 -31.12 7.43 35.25
C LEU A 2 -30.26 7.28 33.98
N GLU A 3 -29.97 6.05 33.54
CA GLU A 3 -29.12 5.79 32.35
C GLU A 3 -29.73 6.32 31.04
N LYS A 4 -31.07 6.29 30.91
CA LYS A 4 -31.79 6.83 29.76
C LYS A 4 -31.79 8.36 29.67
N ARG A 5 -31.50 9.08 30.75
CA ARG A 5 -31.45 10.56 30.78
C ARG A 5 -30.05 11.12 30.49
N MET A 6 -29.02 10.25 30.48
CA MET A 6 -27.62 10.64 30.26
C MET A 6 -27.15 10.50 28.80
N GLY A 7 -28.03 10.13 27.86
CA GLY A 7 -27.66 10.00 26.45
C GLY A 7 -26.66 8.88 26.13
N VAL A 8 -26.37 7.98 27.08
CA VAL A 8 -25.42 6.85 26.90
C VAL A 8 -26.02 5.72 26.08
N ALA A 9 -27.33 5.77 25.79
CA ALA A 9 -28.01 4.86 24.88
C ALA A 9 -28.17 5.50 23.49
N ALA A 10 -27.06 5.91 22.87
CA ALA A 10 -27.00 5.92 21.43
C ALA A 10 -26.71 4.48 21.02
N GLU A 11 -27.72 3.82 20.45
CA GLU A 11 -27.55 2.61 19.68
C GLU A 11 -26.42 2.87 18.68
N PHE A 12 -25.26 2.27 18.97
CA PHE A 12 -24.06 2.25 18.14
C PHE A 12 -24.35 1.36 16.92
N THR A 13 -25.28 1.82 16.09
CA THR A 13 -25.69 1.15 14.86
C THR A 13 -24.61 1.41 13.82
N GLY A 14 -23.71 0.44 13.66
CA GLY A 14 -22.87 0.34 12.46
C GLY A 14 -21.39 0.00 12.65
N LEU A 15 -20.90 -0.29 13.86
CA LEU A 15 -19.47 -0.66 14.05
C LEU A 15 -19.25 -2.08 14.61
N ASP A 16 -20.30 -2.89 14.76
CA ASP A 16 -20.25 -4.28 15.26
C ASP A 16 -19.69 -5.30 14.23
N GLY A 17 -18.82 -4.82 13.33
CA GLY A 17 -18.16 -5.62 12.30
C GLY A 17 -16.81 -5.04 11.85
N MET A 18 -16.25 -4.06 12.58
CA MET A 18 -14.96 -3.46 12.24
C MET A 18 -13.84 -3.97 13.14
N MET A 19 -13.17 -4.99 12.63
CA MET A 19 -11.91 -5.59 13.07
C MET A 19 -11.84 -6.08 14.53
N GLU A 20 -11.85 -7.41 14.67
CA GLU A 20 -11.49 -8.08 15.92
C GLU A 20 -9.96 -8.23 16.03
N VAL A 21 -9.46 -8.44 17.25
CA VAL A 21 -8.02 -8.72 17.50
C VAL A 21 -7.54 -9.95 16.71
N SER A 22 -8.46 -10.86 16.38
CA SER A 22 -8.25 -12.03 15.52
C SER A 22 -7.89 -11.67 14.06
N ASP A 23 -8.28 -10.48 13.57
CA ASP A 23 -8.00 -10.02 12.20
C ASP A 23 -6.55 -9.55 11.98
N PHE A 24 -5.75 -9.51 13.04
CA PHE A 24 -4.30 -9.28 12.99
C PHE A 24 -3.48 -10.58 13.02
N ALA A 25 -4.13 -11.74 13.11
CA ALA A 25 -3.46 -13.01 12.89
C ALA A 25 -3.14 -13.17 11.39
N PRO A 26 -2.00 -13.76 10.99
CA PRO A 26 -1.70 -14.03 9.59
C PRO A 26 -2.81 -14.90 9.00
N SER A 27 -3.61 -14.34 8.09
CA SER A 27 -4.71 -15.06 7.46
C SER A 27 -4.19 -15.91 6.31
N ASP A 28 -4.59 -17.17 6.31
CA ASP A 28 -4.23 -18.14 5.27
C ASP A 28 -5.03 -17.82 4.00
N ASN A 29 -4.47 -16.94 3.16
CA ASN A 29 -5.16 -16.24 2.06
C ASN A 29 -5.36 -17.13 0.80
N THR A 30 -5.54 -18.42 1.02
CA THR A 30 -5.58 -19.47 -0.01
C THR A 30 -6.78 -19.31 -0.93
N VAL A 31 -7.92 -18.84 -0.42
CA VAL A 31 -9.17 -18.66 -1.19
C VAL A 31 -9.07 -17.49 -2.18
N LEU A 32 -8.45 -16.38 -1.79
CA LEU A 32 -8.25 -15.23 -2.67
C LEU A 32 -7.28 -15.56 -3.81
N ARG A 33 -6.18 -16.27 -3.49
CA ARG A 33 -5.22 -16.76 -4.50
C ARG A 33 -5.88 -17.68 -5.52
N GLN A 34 -6.68 -18.65 -5.06
CA GLN A 34 -7.43 -19.54 -5.96
C GLN A 34 -8.43 -18.78 -6.85
N SER A 35 -9.08 -17.73 -6.31
CA SER A 35 -10.02 -16.91 -7.07
C SER A 35 -9.33 -16.11 -8.17
N LEU A 36 -8.19 -15.50 -7.87
CA LEU A 36 -7.37 -14.75 -8.83
C LEU A 36 -6.79 -15.67 -9.93
N GLU A 37 -6.30 -16.85 -9.56
CA GLU A 37 -5.80 -17.85 -10.51
C GLU A 37 -6.91 -18.34 -11.47
N GLN A 38 -8.12 -18.56 -10.95
CA GLN A 38 -9.27 -18.94 -11.78
C GLN A 38 -9.68 -17.83 -12.75
N GLU A 39 -9.64 -16.56 -12.31
CA GLU A 39 -10.00 -15.43 -13.15
C GLU A 39 -8.95 -15.17 -14.24
N GLU A 40 -7.67 -15.31 -13.91
CA GLU A 40 -6.56 -15.26 -14.87
C GLU A 40 -6.66 -16.39 -15.90
N ALA A 41 -7.03 -17.61 -15.48
CA ALA A 41 -7.25 -18.74 -16.37
C ALA A 41 -8.42 -18.52 -17.34
N LYS A 42 -9.53 -17.94 -16.85
CA LYS A 42 -10.70 -17.59 -17.69
C LYS A 42 -10.35 -16.55 -18.74
N ARG A 43 -9.58 -15.51 -18.38
CA ARG A 43 -9.14 -14.45 -19.30
C ARG A 43 -8.21 -14.99 -20.39
N LYS A 44 -7.21 -15.81 -20.02
CA LYS A 44 -6.33 -16.48 -20.99
C LYS A 44 -7.12 -17.36 -21.96
N ALA A 45 -8.15 -18.05 -21.50
CA ALA A 45 -9.00 -18.86 -22.36
C ALA A 45 -9.82 -18.02 -23.36
N ALA A 46 -10.31 -16.85 -22.94
CA ALA A 46 -11.05 -15.92 -23.80
C ALA A 46 -10.14 -15.33 -24.90
N ASP A 47 -8.94 -14.86 -24.56
CA ASP A 47 -7.99 -14.31 -25.54
C ASP A 47 -7.58 -15.37 -26.59
N ILE A 48 -7.37 -16.62 -26.16
CA ILE A 48 -7.07 -17.73 -27.09
C ILE A 48 -8.27 -18.02 -28.00
N ALA A 49 -9.49 -17.99 -27.46
CA ALA A 49 -10.70 -18.24 -28.24
C ALA A 49 -10.95 -17.15 -29.29
N GLU A 50 -10.69 -15.88 -28.94
CA GLU A 50 -10.79 -14.75 -29.86
C GLU A 50 -9.80 -14.88 -31.04
N ILE A 51 -8.53 -15.21 -30.76
CA ILE A 51 -7.50 -15.42 -31.79
C ILE A 51 -7.88 -16.58 -32.73
N LEU A 52 -8.44 -17.65 -32.18
CA LEU A 52 -8.88 -18.80 -32.98
C LEU A 52 -10.13 -18.50 -33.80
N HIS A 53 -11.06 -17.70 -33.28
CA HIS A 53 -12.27 -17.27 -34.00
C HIS A 53 -11.95 -16.39 -35.20
N ASN A 54 -11.01 -15.45 -35.03
CA ASN A 54 -10.57 -14.55 -36.10
C ASN A 54 -9.78 -15.25 -37.23
N ALA A 55 -9.30 -16.47 -37.02
CA ALA A 55 -8.54 -17.23 -38.01
C ALA A 55 -9.42 -17.93 -39.08
N GLY A 56 -10.75 -17.89 -38.95
CA GLY A 56 -11.69 -18.49 -39.89
C GLY A 56 -11.74 -20.03 -39.87
N ASP A 57 -12.84 -20.59 -40.38
CA ASP A 57 -13.18 -22.01 -40.13
C ASP A 57 -12.62 -23.02 -41.14
N SER A 58 -11.76 -22.58 -42.07
CA SER A 58 -11.26 -23.38 -43.21
C SER A 58 -9.85 -23.94 -43.02
N MET A 59 -9.40 -24.15 -41.78
CA MET A 59 -8.04 -24.62 -41.47
C MET A 59 -7.96 -26.12 -41.19
N SER A 60 -6.91 -26.77 -41.68
CA SER A 60 -6.62 -28.18 -41.41
C SER A 60 -6.35 -28.44 -39.92
N ALA A 61 -6.59 -29.66 -39.43
CA ALA A 61 -6.37 -30.03 -38.03
C ALA A 61 -4.92 -29.74 -37.54
N ARG A 62 -3.94 -29.85 -38.45
CA ARG A 62 -2.53 -29.49 -38.16
C ARG A 62 -2.34 -27.99 -37.99
N GLU A 63 -3.02 -27.18 -38.80
CA GLU A 63 -2.94 -25.72 -38.75
C GLU A 63 -3.66 -25.16 -37.53
N ARG A 64 -4.81 -25.72 -37.14
CA ARG A 64 -5.49 -25.37 -35.88
C ARG A 64 -4.58 -25.60 -34.67
N ASN A 65 -3.84 -26.71 -34.61
CA ASN A 65 -2.91 -26.98 -33.52
C ASN A 65 -1.72 -26.01 -33.49
N LYS A 66 -1.20 -25.63 -34.66
CA LYS A 66 -0.14 -24.62 -34.78
C LYS A 66 -0.63 -23.23 -34.35
N LEU A 67 -1.83 -22.84 -34.75
CA LEU A 67 -2.47 -21.60 -34.34
C LEU A 67 -2.76 -21.56 -32.84
N LYS A 68 -3.24 -22.66 -32.25
CA LYS A 68 -3.45 -22.75 -30.80
C LYS A 68 -2.16 -22.55 -30.00
N ARG A 69 -1.01 -23.03 -30.50
CA ARG A 69 0.30 -22.80 -29.86
C ARG A 69 0.71 -21.32 -29.96
N LYS A 70 0.59 -20.72 -31.14
CA LYS A 70 0.87 -19.28 -31.33
C LYS A 70 -0.07 -18.39 -30.51
N ALA A 71 -1.35 -18.72 -30.41
CA ALA A 71 -2.32 -17.98 -29.61
C ALA A 71 -1.95 -17.98 -28.12
N LYS A 72 -1.41 -19.09 -27.59
CA LYS A 72 -0.91 -19.16 -26.21
C LYS A 72 0.31 -18.25 -25.99
N GLU A 73 1.23 -18.18 -26.95
CA GLU A 73 2.40 -17.28 -26.87
C GLU A 73 1.98 -15.81 -26.93
N ILE A 74 1.06 -15.46 -27.83
CA ILE A 74 0.52 -14.10 -27.96
C ILE A 74 -0.26 -13.70 -26.70
N ALA A 75 -1.09 -14.58 -26.14
CA ALA A 75 -1.80 -14.33 -24.89
C ALA A 75 -0.82 -14.12 -23.71
N LYS A 76 0.29 -14.86 -23.67
CA LYS A 76 1.36 -14.66 -22.65
C LYS A 76 2.04 -13.30 -22.81
N SER A 77 2.31 -12.86 -24.04
CA SER A 77 2.91 -11.55 -24.32
C SER A 77 1.97 -10.38 -23.99
N LYS A 78 0.68 -10.48 -24.35
CA LYS A 78 -0.33 -9.47 -24.02
C LYS A 78 -0.56 -9.32 -22.51
N GLU A 79 -0.52 -10.43 -21.78
CA GLU A 79 -0.58 -10.42 -20.32
C GLU A 79 0.61 -9.65 -19.73
N GLN A 80 1.81 -9.87 -20.26
CA GLN A 80 3.01 -9.15 -19.85
C GLN A 80 2.89 -7.64 -20.14
N GLU A 81 2.42 -7.25 -21.34
CA GLU A 81 2.20 -5.84 -21.69
C GLU A 81 1.14 -5.15 -20.82
N ARG A 82 0.04 -5.85 -20.46
CA ARG A 82 -1.00 -5.30 -19.57
C ARG A 82 -0.47 -5.05 -18.16
N ARG A 83 0.38 -5.95 -17.65
CA ARG A 83 1.05 -5.76 -16.34
C ARG A 83 1.93 -4.51 -16.34
N LEU A 84 2.62 -4.23 -17.45
CA LEU A 84 3.48 -3.05 -17.61
C LEU A 84 2.67 -1.74 -17.68
N ASN A 85 1.56 -1.72 -18.42
CA ASN A 85 0.77 -0.48 -18.60
C ASN A 85 0.10 0.03 -17.31
N MET A 86 -0.22 -0.86 -16.37
CA MET A 86 -0.80 -0.45 -15.08
C MET A 86 0.19 0.26 -14.14
N SER A 87 1.49 0.19 -14.41
CA SER A 87 2.54 0.71 -13.53
C SER A 87 3.05 2.11 -13.91
N SER A 88 2.69 2.65 -15.07
CA SER A 88 3.40 3.80 -15.66
C SER A 88 2.85 5.20 -15.32
N GLY A 89 1.72 5.30 -14.62
CA GLY A 89 0.94 6.55 -14.55
C GLY A 89 1.41 7.65 -13.59
N SER A 90 2.33 7.41 -12.64
CA SER A 90 2.61 8.40 -11.59
C SER A 90 3.92 8.11 -10.84
N LEU A 91 5.09 8.40 -11.42
CA LEU A 91 6.39 8.09 -10.75
C LEU A 91 7.48 9.17 -10.89
N THR A 92 7.17 10.39 -11.31
CA THR A 92 8.24 11.32 -11.74
C THR A 92 8.85 12.24 -10.70
N ASP A 93 8.56 12.20 -9.39
CA ASP A 93 9.10 13.28 -8.52
C ASP A 93 9.44 12.98 -7.06
N SER A 94 9.96 11.80 -6.70
CA SER A 94 10.40 11.58 -5.31
C SER A 94 11.45 10.46 -5.15
N MET A 95 12.72 10.71 -5.49
CA MET A 95 13.84 9.93 -4.92
C MET A 95 15.15 10.73 -4.90
N ASN A 96 15.34 11.54 -3.85
CA ASN A 96 16.67 12.02 -3.47
C ASN A 96 17.00 11.56 -2.03
N SER A 97 17.55 10.36 -1.92
CA SER A 97 18.24 9.87 -0.72
C SER A 97 19.66 9.48 -1.11
N SER A 98 20.62 9.93 -0.31
CA SER A 98 22.04 9.77 -0.47
C SER A 98 22.49 8.38 0.01
N GLY A 99 22.75 7.49 -0.95
CA GLY A 99 23.43 6.21 -0.78
C GLY A 99 24.10 5.84 -2.10
N GLN A 100 25.32 5.31 -2.04
CA GLN A 100 26.11 4.91 -3.22
C GLN A 100 25.56 3.61 -3.83
N ASP A 101 24.33 3.62 -4.31
CA ASP A 101 23.82 2.55 -5.17
C ASP A 101 23.90 3.01 -6.62
N LYS A 102 24.39 2.11 -7.48
CA LYS A 102 24.36 2.29 -8.94
C LYS A 102 22.90 2.37 -9.37
N LYS A 103 22.33 3.57 -9.36
CA LYS A 103 20.97 3.82 -9.85
C LYS A 103 20.89 3.40 -11.31
N GLU A 104 20.02 2.44 -11.60
CA GLU A 104 19.70 1.98 -12.95
C GLU A 104 18.88 3.08 -13.64
N PHE A 105 19.58 3.96 -14.35
CA PHE A 105 18.99 5.02 -15.15
C PHE A 105 18.98 4.61 -16.62
N LYS A 106 17.85 4.83 -17.30
CA LYS A 106 17.81 4.81 -18.76
C LYS A 106 18.00 6.23 -19.30
N ASN A 107 18.85 6.36 -20.31
CA ASN A 107 19.04 7.62 -21.02
C ASN A 107 17.89 7.78 -22.02
N VAL A 108 17.02 8.75 -21.80
CA VAL A 108 15.96 9.12 -22.75
C VAL A 108 16.39 10.38 -23.48
N VAL A 109 16.38 10.31 -24.81
CA VAL A 109 16.64 11.46 -25.68
C VAL A 109 15.30 12.15 -25.93
N THR A 110 15.15 13.38 -25.46
CA THR A 110 13.97 14.21 -25.73
C THR A 110 14.33 15.32 -26.70
N GLU A 111 13.52 15.50 -27.76
CA GLU A 111 13.68 16.60 -28.70
C GLU A 111 12.96 17.84 -28.15
N GLN A 112 13.71 18.88 -27.76
CA GLN A 112 13.13 20.16 -27.34
C GLN A 112 12.96 21.12 -28.53
N PRO A 113 11.89 21.94 -28.58
CA PRO A 113 11.57 22.82 -29.70
C PRO A 113 12.37 24.14 -29.65
N GLN A 114 13.70 24.07 -29.52
CA GLN A 114 14.56 25.24 -29.64
C GLN A 114 15.64 25.08 -30.72
N LYS A 115 15.94 26.22 -31.33
CA LYS A 115 16.59 26.45 -32.63
C LYS A 115 18.10 26.18 -32.64
N ASN A 116 18.56 25.13 -31.98
CA ASN A 116 19.95 24.66 -32.02
C ASN A 116 19.97 23.14 -31.76
N ASP A 117 20.79 22.42 -32.53
CA ASP A 117 21.10 20.98 -32.46
C ASP A 117 21.69 20.57 -31.09
N LYS A 118 20.90 20.70 -30.02
CA LYS A 118 21.31 20.37 -28.66
C LYS A 118 20.44 19.22 -28.18
N LEU A 119 20.97 18.00 -28.33
CA LEU A 119 20.41 16.78 -27.74
C LEU A 119 20.53 16.86 -26.21
N VAL A 120 19.40 16.87 -25.52
CA VAL A 120 19.34 16.77 -24.05
C VAL A 120 19.11 15.30 -23.72
N ILE A 121 20.04 14.71 -22.96
CA ILE A 121 19.90 13.36 -22.43
C ILE A 121 19.40 13.49 -21.00
N GLU A 122 18.16 13.10 -20.77
CA GLU A 122 17.59 13.01 -19.42
C GLU A 122 17.80 11.59 -18.88
N ALA A 123 18.43 11.50 -17.70
CA ALA A 123 18.52 10.26 -16.95
C ALA A 123 17.20 10.04 -16.22
N VAL A 124 16.36 9.16 -16.76
CA VAL A 124 15.09 8.78 -16.14
C VAL A 124 15.30 7.48 -15.39
N ALA A 125 14.76 7.37 -14.17
CA ALA A 125 14.81 6.13 -13.40
C ALA A 125 14.21 4.98 -14.23
N ASP A 126 14.94 3.87 -14.33
CA ASP A 126 14.42 2.69 -15.03
C ASP A 126 13.42 1.96 -14.12
N THR A 127 12.18 2.43 -14.17
CA THR A 127 11.07 1.86 -13.39
C THR A 127 10.88 0.37 -13.66
N ASP A 128 11.15 -0.09 -14.90
CA ASP A 128 11.00 -1.50 -15.27
C ASP A 128 12.05 -2.37 -14.55
N ALA A 129 13.30 -1.90 -14.55
CA ALA A 129 14.39 -2.57 -13.84
C ALA A 129 14.16 -2.56 -12.31
N MET A 130 13.65 -1.46 -11.75
CA MET A 130 13.31 -1.38 -10.32
C MET A 130 12.13 -2.29 -9.93
N ILE A 131 11.12 -2.44 -10.79
CA ILE A 131 9.97 -3.33 -10.55
C ILE A 131 10.39 -4.80 -10.64
N HIS A 132 11.34 -5.12 -11.51
CA HIS A 132 11.84 -6.47 -11.73
C HIS A 132 13.07 -6.84 -10.89
N ASN A 133 13.47 -6.00 -9.95
CA ASN A 133 14.58 -6.29 -9.05
C ASN A 133 14.17 -7.32 -7.99
N GLU A 134 14.52 -8.59 -8.22
CA GLU A 134 14.24 -9.71 -7.31
C GLU A 134 14.91 -9.57 -5.93
N ASN A 135 15.89 -8.68 -5.78
CA ASN A 135 16.57 -8.45 -4.51
C ASN A 135 15.81 -7.50 -3.58
N ILE A 136 14.78 -6.80 -4.05
CA ILE A 136 14.02 -5.83 -3.26
C ILE A 136 12.66 -6.42 -2.87
N TRP A 137 12.18 -6.10 -1.66
CA TRP A 137 10.82 -6.46 -1.25
C TRP A 137 9.78 -6.03 -2.31
N PRO A 138 8.91 -6.93 -2.81
CA PRO A 138 8.06 -6.66 -3.98
C PRO A 138 7.12 -5.46 -3.85
N PHE A 139 6.71 -5.12 -2.61
CA PHE A 139 5.82 -3.99 -2.34
C PHE A 139 6.56 -2.67 -2.08
N HIS A 140 7.89 -2.64 -2.17
CA HIS A 140 8.69 -1.46 -1.84
C HIS A 140 8.25 -0.23 -2.63
N LEU A 141 8.12 -0.35 -3.96
CA LEU A 141 7.76 0.79 -4.82
C LEU A 141 6.33 1.29 -4.54
N ILE A 142 5.35 0.37 -4.47
CA ILE A 142 3.96 0.77 -4.22
C ILE A 142 3.81 1.37 -2.83
N CYS A 143 4.47 0.83 -1.80
CA CYS A 143 4.45 1.43 -0.47
C CYS A 143 5.11 2.81 -0.47
N ALA A 144 6.20 3.03 -1.22
CA ALA A 144 6.80 4.36 -1.32
C ALA A 144 5.83 5.39 -1.90
N VAL A 145 5.07 5.01 -2.95
CA VAL A 145 4.01 5.85 -3.52
C VAL A 145 2.91 6.13 -2.50
N LEU A 146 2.36 5.08 -1.88
CA LEU A 146 1.27 5.23 -0.91
C LEU A 146 1.69 6.06 0.31
N LEU A 147 2.92 5.89 0.80
CA LEU A 147 3.46 6.68 1.93
C LEU A 147 3.65 8.15 1.58
N ASN A 148 3.83 8.48 0.29
CA ASN A 148 3.83 9.85 -0.19
C ASN A 148 2.39 10.39 -0.31
N GLU A 149 1.48 9.58 -0.87
CA GLU A 149 0.06 9.92 -1.05
C GLU A 149 -0.70 10.10 0.27
N LEU A 150 -0.18 9.62 1.42
CA LEU A 150 -0.69 9.96 2.75
C LEU A 150 -0.74 11.47 3.03
N PHE A 151 -0.02 12.30 2.26
CA PHE A 151 0.05 13.74 2.43
C PHE A 151 -0.54 14.53 1.25
N ASP A 152 -1.26 13.85 0.36
CA ASP A 152 -1.95 14.49 -0.76
C ASP A 152 -3.04 15.48 -0.27
N PRO A 153 -3.26 16.63 -0.93
CA PRO A 153 -4.32 17.56 -0.55
C PRO A 153 -5.73 16.94 -0.59
N SER A 154 -6.00 16.00 -1.49
CA SER A 154 -7.28 15.32 -1.61
C SER A 154 -7.40 14.22 -0.54
N TRP A 155 -8.45 14.30 0.28
CA TRP A 155 -8.64 13.33 1.37
C TRP A 155 -8.95 11.93 0.84
N GLU A 156 -9.55 11.83 -0.34
CA GLU A 156 -9.84 10.57 -1.04
C GLU A 156 -8.54 9.81 -1.36
N VAL A 157 -7.51 10.53 -1.82
CA VAL A 157 -6.18 9.98 -2.11
C VAL A 157 -5.52 9.52 -0.82
N ARG A 158 -5.52 10.37 0.23
CA ARG A 158 -4.97 9.99 1.55
C ARG A 158 -5.67 8.76 2.13
N HIS A 159 -7.00 8.70 2.02
CA HIS A 159 -7.78 7.57 2.51
C HIS A 159 -7.46 6.29 1.72
N GLY A 160 -7.42 6.35 0.39
CA GLY A 160 -7.03 5.24 -0.46
C GLY A 160 -5.62 4.73 -0.16
N ALA A 161 -4.66 5.65 0.03
CA ALA A 161 -3.30 5.33 0.43
C ALA A 161 -3.24 4.60 1.77
N ALA A 162 -3.98 5.10 2.77
CA ALA A 162 -4.08 4.48 4.08
C ALA A 162 -4.70 3.07 4.01
N VAL A 163 -5.74 2.87 3.19
CA VAL A 163 -6.34 1.54 2.95
C VAL A 163 -5.32 0.59 2.33
N GLY A 164 -4.63 1.01 1.27
CA GLY A 164 -3.62 0.19 0.60
C GLY A 164 -2.48 -0.22 1.53
N LEU A 165 -1.95 0.74 2.30
CA LEU A 165 -0.91 0.47 3.30
C LEU A 165 -1.40 -0.50 4.37
N ARG A 166 -2.62 -0.33 4.88
CA ARG A 166 -3.18 -1.23 5.89
C ARG A 166 -3.18 -2.69 5.41
N GLU A 167 -3.68 -2.94 4.21
CA GLU A 167 -3.76 -4.32 3.69
C GLU A 167 -2.38 -4.92 3.40
N ILE A 168 -1.44 -4.15 2.86
CA ILE A 168 -0.07 -4.61 2.63
C ILE A 168 0.63 -4.90 3.96
N LEU A 169 0.52 -4.02 4.95
CA LEU A 169 1.15 -4.19 6.26
C LEU A 169 0.61 -5.44 6.97
N LYS A 170 -0.71 -5.66 6.94
CA LYS A 170 -1.34 -6.85 7.53
C LYS A 170 -0.83 -8.16 6.91
N ALA A 171 -0.66 -8.20 5.59
CA ALA A 171 -0.31 -9.43 4.88
C ALA A 171 1.22 -9.66 4.77
N HIS A 172 2.00 -8.58 4.62
CA HIS A 172 3.38 -8.64 4.18
C HIS A 172 4.35 -7.76 4.98
N GLY A 173 3.89 -7.09 6.04
CA GLY A 173 4.71 -6.13 6.78
C GLY A 173 5.94 -6.72 7.48
N THR A 174 5.94 -8.02 7.81
CA THR A 174 7.07 -8.69 8.48
C THR A 174 8.33 -8.72 7.62
N GLY A 175 8.17 -8.76 6.29
CA GLY A 175 9.26 -8.74 5.32
C GLY A 175 9.56 -7.35 4.76
N ALA A 176 8.87 -6.30 5.23
CA ALA A 176 8.96 -4.98 4.63
C ALA A 176 10.37 -4.39 4.75
N GLY A 177 10.83 -3.72 3.70
CA GLY A 177 12.14 -3.04 3.67
C GLY A 177 13.37 -3.96 3.54
N ARG A 178 13.21 -5.28 3.57
CA ARG A 178 14.32 -6.24 3.46
C ARG A 178 14.86 -6.35 2.04
N THR A 179 16.16 -6.56 1.90
CA THR A 179 16.78 -7.01 0.64
C THR A 179 17.22 -8.47 0.72
N ALA A 180 17.14 -9.21 -0.39
CA ALA A 180 17.38 -10.65 -0.45
C ALA A 180 18.87 -11.02 -0.26
N ASP A 181 19.77 -10.10 -0.55
CA ASP A 181 21.23 -10.24 -0.49
C ASP A 181 21.84 -9.88 0.87
N ALA A 182 21.07 -9.27 1.77
CA ALA A 182 21.52 -8.88 3.10
C ALA A 182 21.54 -10.06 4.10
N GLU A 183 22.46 -9.99 5.06
CA GLU A 183 22.53 -10.94 6.17
C GLU A 183 21.28 -10.82 7.09
N PRO A 184 20.88 -11.87 7.83
CA PRO A 184 19.64 -11.86 8.62
C PRO A 184 19.55 -10.76 9.68
N GLU A 185 20.68 -10.39 10.28
CA GLU A 185 20.76 -9.28 11.24
C GLU A 185 20.50 -7.93 10.54
N GLU A 186 21.11 -7.74 9.36
CA GLU A 186 20.91 -6.55 8.54
C GLU A 186 19.48 -6.46 8.02
N GLN A 187 18.89 -7.57 7.56
CA GLN A 187 17.48 -7.62 7.16
C GLN A 187 16.53 -7.23 8.31
N THR A 188 16.87 -7.63 9.53
CA THR A 188 16.10 -7.26 10.72
C THR A 188 16.19 -5.75 10.97
N GLU A 189 17.38 -5.16 10.84
CA GLU A 189 17.56 -3.72 11.01
C GLU A 189 16.92 -2.89 9.89
N GLN A 190 17.03 -3.35 8.63
CA GLN A 190 16.33 -2.77 7.49
C GLN A 190 14.81 -2.74 7.72
N ASN A 191 14.24 -3.85 8.17
CA ASN A 191 12.82 -3.94 8.50
C ASN A 191 12.44 -3.01 9.67
N ARG A 192 13.25 -2.97 10.74
CA ARG A 192 13.05 -2.06 11.88
C ARG A 192 13.03 -0.60 11.44
N SER A 193 14.00 -0.19 10.63
CA SER A 193 14.12 1.18 10.10
C SER A 193 12.93 1.53 9.20
N TRP A 194 12.52 0.61 8.31
CA TRP A 194 11.39 0.81 7.42
C TRP A 194 10.06 0.96 8.18
N LEU A 195 9.83 0.12 9.20
CA LEU A 195 8.64 0.23 10.06
C LEU A 195 8.64 1.53 10.87
N GLN A 196 9.81 1.98 11.33
CA GLN A 196 9.95 3.25 12.04
C GLN A 196 9.62 4.46 11.14
N ASP A 197 10.08 4.49 9.89
CA ASP A 197 9.71 5.54 8.93
C ASP A 197 8.20 5.60 8.70
N CYS A 198 7.57 4.45 8.43
CA CYS A 198 6.12 4.36 8.29
C CYS A 198 5.39 4.84 9.56
N CYS A 199 5.85 4.44 10.74
CA CYS A 199 5.32 4.88 12.02
C CYS A 199 5.34 6.42 12.16
N ILE A 200 6.48 7.04 11.85
CA ILE A 200 6.62 8.50 11.88
C ILE A 200 5.61 9.17 10.93
N ARG A 201 5.44 8.63 9.71
CA ARG A 201 4.47 9.17 8.74
C ARG A 201 3.04 9.06 9.24
N PHE A 202 2.63 7.95 9.85
CA PHE A 202 1.31 7.84 10.47
C PHE A 202 1.11 8.82 11.62
N LEU A 203 2.13 9.01 12.47
CA LEU A 203 2.10 10.02 13.54
C LEU A 203 1.96 11.44 12.97
N CYS A 204 2.63 11.73 11.85
CA CYS A 204 2.44 12.99 11.11
C CYS A 204 1.01 13.13 10.60
N VAL A 205 0.38 12.08 10.07
CA VAL A 205 -1.03 12.14 9.65
C VAL A 205 -1.95 12.47 10.84
N PHE A 206 -1.75 11.85 12.01
CA PHE A 206 -2.53 12.19 13.21
C PHE A 206 -2.33 13.66 13.64
N ALA A 207 -1.11 14.17 13.48
CA ALA A 207 -0.78 15.55 13.80
C ALA A 207 -1.31 16.55 12.75
N LEU A 208 -1.44 16.17 11.48
CA LEU A 208 -1.66 17.10 10.36
C LEU A 208 -3.04 17.02 9.71
N ASP A 209 -3.68 15.85 9.66
CA ASP A 209 -4.97 15.70 8.99
C ASP A 209 -6.07 16.50 9.72
N ARG A 210 -6.84 17.25 8.94
CA ARG A 210 -7.95 18.09 9.42
C ARG A 210 -9.28 17.71 8.80
N PHE A 211 -9.32 16.65 8.00
CA PHE A 211 -10.54 16.27 7.34
C PHE A 211 -11.52 15.67 8.36
N GLY A 212 -12.75 16.13 8.29
CA GLY A 212 -13.88 15.64 9.06
C GLY A 212 -15.14 15.93 8.27
N ASP A 213 -15.93 14.88 7.99
CA ASP A 213 -17.22 15.00 7.33
C ASP A 213 -18.32 15.08 8.38
N TYR A 214 -19.13 16.13 8.29
CA TYR A 214 -20.19 16.46 9.24
C TYR A 214 -21.54 16.21 8.56
N VAL A 215 -21.92 14.94 8.48
CA VAL A 215 -23.19 14.52 7.89
C VAL A 215 -24.32 14.86 8.87
N SER A 216 -24.80 16.11 8.79
CA SER A 216 -26.03 16.64 9.42
C SER A 216 -26.20 16.34 10.93
N GLY A 217 -25.46 17.05 11.80
CA GLY A 217 -25.69 17.02 13.25
C GLY A 217 -24.43 17.18 14.09
N ASP A 218 -24.32 16.38 15.16
CA ASP A 218 -23.23 16.38 16.16
C ASP A 218 -22.14 15.31 15.93
N GLN A 219 -22.25 14.54 14.85
CA GLN A 219 -21.29 13.47 14.53
C GLN A 219 -20.30 13.91 13.46
N VAL A 220 -19.04 13.54 13.66
CA VAL A 220 -17.96 13.79 12.72
C VAL A 220 -17.36 12.45 12.27
N VAL A 221 -17.28 12.25 10.96
CA VAL A 221 -16.62 11.10 10.36
C VAL A 221 -15.21 11.50 9.94
N VAL A 222 -14.20 10.74 10.36
CA VAL A 222 -12.78 11.06 10.14
C VAL A 222 -12.07 9.94 9.37
N PRO A 223 -12.44 9.70 8.10
CA PRO A 223 -12.09 8.46 7.39
C PRO A 223 -10.58 8.25 7.26
N VAL A 224 -9.81 9.31 7.01
CA VAL A 224 -8.35 9.24 6.89
C VAL A 224 -7.71 8.85 8.23
N ARG A 225 -8.06 9.55 9.32
CA ARG A 225 -7.49 9.32 10.66
C ARG A 225 -7.84 7.92 11.19
N GLU A 226 -9.09 7.47 11.05
CA GLU A 226 -9.49 6.11 11.47
C GLU A 226 -8.70 5.04 10.71
N THR A 227 -8.59 5.19 9.38
CA THR A 227 -7.90 4.21 8.54
C THR A 227 -6.40 4.19 8.79
N CYS A 228 -5.77 5.36 8.96
CA CYS A 228 -4.36 5.45 9.34
C CYS A 228 -4.11 4.84 10.72
N ALA A 229 -5.04 4.99 11.67
CA ALA A 229 -4.91 4.38 12.99
C ALA A 229 -5.00 2.85 12.94
N GLN A 230 -5.85 2.30 12.08
CA GLN A 230 -5.89 0.86 11.81
C GLN A 230 -4.58 0.36 11.17
N ALA A 231 -4.06 1.07 10.16
CA ALA A 231 -2.79 0.74 9.51
C ALA A 231 -1.62 0.81 10.51
N PHE A 232 -1.59 1.84 11.35
CA PHE A 232 -0.64 2.01 12.44
C PHE A 232 -0.73 0.88 13.47
N GLY A 233 -1.93 0.41 13.80
CA GLY A 233 -2.14 -0.77 14.65
C GLY A 233 -1.51 -2.02 14.04
N ALA A 234 -1.78 -2.29 12.76
CA ALA A 234 -1.17 -3.41 12.04
C ALA A 234 0.36 -3.32 12.01
N LEU A 235 0.91 -2.12 11.80
CA LEU A 235 2.35 -1.87 11.85
C LEU A 235 2.94 -2.11 13.25
N SER A 236 2.23 -1.69 14.29
CA SER A 236 2.72 -1.73 15.68
C SER A 236 2.90 -3.14 16.23
N SER A 237 2.19 -4.13 15.67
CA SER A 237 2.37 -5.55 16.04
C SER A 237 3.76 -6.09 15.66
N MET A 238 4.41 -5.49 14.66
CA MET A 238 5.70 -5.92 14.11
C MET A 238 6.87 -5.07 14.64
N MET A 239 6.58 -3.92 15.26
CA MET A 239 7.62 -3.04 15.81
C MET A 239 8.23 -3.61 17.10
N PRO A 240 9.53 -3.39 17.35
CA PRO A 240 10.12 -3.68 18.66
C PRO A 240 9.52 -2.75 19.74
N ALA A 241 9.51 -3.22 21.00
CA ALA A 241 8.89 -2.51 22.12
C ALA A 241 9.40 -1.06 22.28
N GLU A 242 10.70 -0.84 22.08
CA GLU A 242 11.31 0.49 22.11
C GLU A 242 10.64 1.48 21.17
N HIS A 243 10.45 1.12 19.89
CA HIS A 243 9.79 1.99 18.90
C HIS A 243 8.31 2.22 19.24
N VAL A 244 7.62 1.21 19.78
CA VAL A 244 6.24 1.36 20.24
C VAL A 244 6.13 2.36 21.39
N LEU A 245 7.03 2.29 22.37
CA LEU A 245 7.05 3.21 23.50
C LEU A 245 7.38 4.65 23.07
N LEU A 246 8.28 4.83 22.09
CA LEU A 246 8.53 6.14 21.48
C LEU A 246 7.27 6.69 20.78
N ALA A 247 6.60 5.88 19.97
CA ALA A 247 5.35 6.28 19.32
C ALA A 247 4.25 6.62 20.33
N PHE A 248 4.15 5.83 21.41
CA PHE A 248 3.23 6.09 22.53
C PHE A 248 3.50 7.44 23.18
N ASN A 249 4.75 7.78 23.48
CA ASN A 249 5.12 9.09 24.04
C ASN A 249 4.75 10.25 23.11
N VAL A 250 4.96 10.09 21.79
CA VAL A 250 4.53 11.11 20.81
C VAL A 250 3.01 11.27 20.81
N LEU A 251 2.25 10.17 20.84
CA LEU A 251 0.79 10.22 20.91
C LEU A 251 0.30 10.93 22.18
N LEU A 252 0.94 10.70 23.33
CA LEU A 252 0.64 11.42 24.57
C LEU A 252 0.97 12.91 24.49
N GLU A 253 2.03 13.28 23.78
CA GLU A 253 2.34 14.70 23.55
C GLU A 253 1.29 15.36 22.64
N LEU A 254 0.86 14.67 21.58
CA LEU A 254 -0.20 15.15 20.70
C LEU A 254 -1.54 15.35 21.44
N GLN A 255 -1.82 14.59 22.51
CA GLN A 255 -3.03 14.80 23.34
C GLN A 255 -3.08 16.16 24.03
N LYS A 256 -1.92 16.81 24.25
CA LYS A 256 -1.85 18.12 24.90
C LYS A 256 -2.21 19.27 23.96
N SER A 257 -2.42 18.98 22.67
CA SER A 257 -2.78 19.98 21.65
C SER A 257 -4.14 20.61 21.93
N GLU A 258 -4.28 21.92 21.70
CA GLU A 258 -5.55 22.64 21.79
C GLU A 258 -6.52 22.27 20.66
N LYS A 259 -6.01 21.77 19.53
CA LYS A 259 -6.79 21.36 18.37
C LYS A 259 -7.40 19.98 18.60
N TRP A 260 -8.73 19.90 18.56
CA TRP A 260 -9.43 18.64 18.79
C TRP A 260 -9.07 17.59 17.75
N GLU A 261 -8.74 18.01 16.51
CA GLU A 261 -8.40 17.10 15.42
C GLU A 261 -7.15 16.29 15.74
N VAL A 262 -6.16 16.95 16.33
CA VAL A 262 -4.89 16.37 16.75
C VAL A 262 -5.11 15.42 17.93
N ARG A 263 -5.86 15.86 18.95
CA ARG A 263 -6.22 15.01 20.09
C ARG A 263 -6.99 13.77 19.66
N HIS A 264 -7.94 13.94 18.74
CA HIS A 264 -8.71 12.83 18.18
C HIS A 264 -7.81 11.85 17.43
N GLY A 265 -6.92 12.35 16.56
CA GLY A 265 -5.94 11.52 15.85
C GLY A 265 -5.06 10.71 16.81
N SER A 266 -4.56 11.34 17.88
CA SER A 266 -3.76 10.62 18.87
C SER A 266 -4.57 9.66 19.73
N LEU A 267 -5.86 9.92 20.02
CA LEU A 267 -6.73 8.97 20.73
C LEU A 267 -6.93 7.71 19.89
N LEU A 268 -7.12 7.86 18.58
CA LEU A 268 -7.21 6.73 17.66
C LEU A 268 -5.91 5.93 17.60
N GLY A 269 -4.76 6.60 17.50
CA GLY A 269 -3.46 5.94 17.55
C GLY A 269 -3.28 5.12 18.84
N LEU A 270 -3.62 5.70 20.00
CA LEU A 270 -3.58 5.02 21.29
C LEU A 270 -4.54 3.82 21.35
N LYS A 271 -5.79 3.98 20.88
CA LYS A 271 -6.81 2.93 20.83
C LYS A 271 -6.26 1.67 20.15
N TYR A 272 -5.68 1.82 18.95
CA TYR A 272 -5.19 0.67 18.19
C TYR A 272 -3.86 0.13 18.72
N LEU A 273 -2.94 1.00 19.16
CA LEU A 273 -1.67 0.56 19.76
C LEU A 273 -1.89 -0.29 21.01
N ILE A 274 -2.75 0.17 21.92
CA ILE A 274 -3.10 -0.56 23.16
C ILE A 274 -3.81 -1.88 22.85
N ALA A 275 -4.70 -1.87 21.85
CA ALA A 275 -5.43 -3.07 21.46
C ALA A 275 -4.51 -4.17 20.93
N VAL A 276 -3.46 -3.80 20.19
CA VAL A 276 -2.52 -4.72 19.54
C VAL A 276 -1.36 -5.09 20.44
N ARG A 277 -0.79 -4.14 21.18
CA ARG A 277 0.42 -4.32 22.01
C ARG A 277 0.12 -4.52 23.49
N ARG A 278 -0.83 -5.41 23.77
CA ARG A 278 -1.22 -5.79 25.15
C ARG A 278 -0.05 -6.40 25.92
N ASP A 279 0.88 -7.03 25.21
CA ASP A 279 2.13 -7.57 25.75
C ASP A 279 2.95 -6.53 26.53
N LEU A 280 2.84 -5.24 26.16
CA LEU A 280 3.57 -4.14 26.80
C LEU A 280 2.81 -3.48 27.96
N ILE A 281 1.56 -3.88 28.21
CA ILE A 281 0.69 -3.27 29.24
C ILE A 281 0.65 -4.14 30.50
N GLU A 282 0.72 -5.46 30.32
CA GLU A 282 0.61 -6.44 31.40
C GLU A 282 1.95 -6.72 32.11
N THR A 283 2.97 -5.87 31.91
CA THR A 283 4.29 -5.97 32.54
C THR A 283 4.39 -5.11 33.79
#